data_AF-A0A7Y5HZS9-F1
#
_entry.id   AF-A0A7Y5HZS9-F1
#
_cell.length_a   1.000
_cell.length_b   1.000
_cell.length_c   1.000
_cell.angle_alpha   90.00
_cell.angle_beta   90.00
_cell.angle_gamma   90.00
#
_symmetry.space_group_name_H-M   'P 1'
#
loop_
_entity.id
_entity.type
_entity.pdbx_description
1 polymer ?
#
loop_
_entity_poly.entity_id
_entity_poly.type
_entity_poly.pdbx_seq_one_letter_code
_entity_poly.pdbx_strand_id
1 'polypeptide(L)' 'LLALPHPSPRNNGWLRQNPWFEAELLPELRARVARALA' A
#
# COMPACT_ATOMS: atom_id res chain seq x y z
N LEU A 1 10.51 9.73 0.39
CA LEU A 1 10.40 8.35 0.91
C LEU A 1 9.01 8.20 1.51
N LEU A 2 8.21 7.26 1.00
CA LEU A 2 6.91 6.88 1.58
C LEU A 2 7.12 5.59 2.38
N ALA A 3 6.79 5.61 3.67
CA ALA A 3 6.81 4.40 4.49
C ALA A 3 5.61 3.52 4.10
N LEU A 4 5.85 2.25 3.81
CA LEU A 4 4.82 1.28 3.45
C LEU A 4 4.76 0.14 4.49
N PRO A 5 3.58 -0.42 4.74
CA PRO A 5 3.45 -1.61 5.57
C PRO A 5 4.31 -2.74 4.99
N HIS A 6 5.08 -3.41 5.85
CA HIS A 6 5.85 -4.58 5.44
C HIS A 6 4.90 -5.70 4.99
N PRO A 7 5.21 -6.46 3.90
CA PRO A 7 4.36 -7.52 3.37
C PRO A 7 4.37 -8.81 4.22
N SER A 8 4.67 -8.71 5.52
CA SER A 8 4.65 -9.87 6.42
C SER A 8 3.20 -10.18 6.80
N PRO A 9 2.81 -11.47 6.92
CA PRO A 9 1.49 -11.85 7.43
C PRO A 9 1.17 -11.26 8.82
N ARG A 10 2.21 -10.91 9.60
CA ARG A 10 2.06 -10.20 10.89
C ARG A 10 1.33 -8.86 10.77
N ASN A 11 1.32 -8.26 9.57
CA ASN A 11 0.70 -6.98 9.32
C ASN A 11 -0.80 -7.08 8.95
N ASN A 12 -1.36 -8.28 8.81
CA ASN A 12 -2.77 -8.48 8.46
C ASN A 12 -3.74 -7.89 9.50
N GLY A 13 -3.33 -7.82 10.77
CA GLY A 13 -4.12 -7.17 11.82
C GLY A 13 -4.16 -5.65 11.66
N TRP A 14 -3.03 -5.06 11.26
CA TRP A 14 -2.95 -3.63 10.98
C TRP A 14 -3.74 -3.25 9.73
N LEU A 15 -3.62 -4.03 8.65
CA LEU A 15 -4.37 -3.79 7.40
C LEU A 15 -5.88 -3.80 7.63
N ARG A 16 -6.38 -4.75 8.43
CA ARG A 16 -7.81 -4.81 8.82
C ARG A 16 -8.29 -3.58 9.59
N GLN A 17 -7.42 -2.98 10.41
CA GLN A 17 -7.72 -1.76 11.16
C GLN A 17 -7.56 -0.48 10.32
N ASN A 18 -6.91 -0.58 9.17
CA ASN A 18 -6.56 0.55 8.30
C ASN A 18 -7.04 0.30 6.85
N PRO A 19 -8.37 0.17 6.61
CA PRO A 19 -8.91 -0.14 5.29
C PRO A 19 -8.62 0.94 4.24
N TRP A 20 -8.40 2.18 4.68
CA TRP A 20 -7.99 3.30 3.83
C TRP A 20 -6.71 3.01 3.05
N PHE A 21 -5.81 2.16 3.58
CA PHE A 21 -4.56 1.83 2.89
C PHE A 21 -4.83 1.14 1.55
N GLU A 22 -5.73 0.15 1.54
CA GLU A 22 -6.08 -0.59 0.33
C GLU A 22 -7.02 0.22 -0.58
N ALA A 23 -7.96 0.97 -0.01
CA ALA A 23 -8.95 1.72 -0.78
C ALA A 23 -8.40 2.98 -1.45
N GLU A 24 -7.44 3.67 -0.81
CA GLU A 24 -7.01 5.00 -1.24
C GLU A 24 -5.54 5.03 -1.65
N LEU A 25 -4.64 4.54 -0.78
CA LEU A 25 -3.20 4.71 -1.00
C LEU A 25 -2.63 3.68 -1.99
N LEU A 26 -3.07 2.42 -1.92
CA LEU A 26 -2.56 1.34 -2.76
C LEU A 26 -2.81 1.57 -4.27
N PRO A 27 -3.98 2.04 -4.73
CA PRO A 27 -4.20 2.36 -6.15
C PRO A 27 -3.28 3.48 -6.67
N GLU A 28 -3.10 4.55 -5.88
CA GLU A 28 -2.23 5.66 -6.25
C GLU A 28 -0.75 5.22 -6.35
N LEU A 29 -0.29 4.38 -5.42
CA LEU A 29 1.06 3.82 -5.46
C LEU A 29 1.27 2.96 -6.71
N ARG A 30 0.30 2.12 -7.07
CA ARG A 30 0.37 1.31 -8.30
C ARG A 30 0.48 2.18 -9.55
N ALA A 31 -0.31 3.25 -9.64
CA ALA A 31 -0.25 4.19 -10.75
C ALA A 31 1.11 4.92 -10.85
N ARG A 32 1.71 5.29 -9.70
CA ARG A 32 3.06 5.89 -9.67
C ARG A 32 4.14 4.92 -10.14
N VAL A 33 4.10 3.68 -9.67
CA VAL A 33 5.05 2.63 -10.10
C VAL A 33 4.91 2.36 -11.60
N ALA A 34 3.68 2.23 -12.11
CA ALA A 34 3.44 2.03 -13.54
C ALA A 34 4.01 3.17 -14.38
N ARG A 35 3.80 4.43 -13.97
CA ARG A 35 4.40 5.60 -14.65
C ARG A 35 5.92 5.62 -14.60
N ALA A 36 6.53 5.11 -13.53
CA ALA A 36 7.99 5.09 -13.39
C ALA A 36 8.66 3.95 -14.19
N LEU A 37 7.90 2.94 -14.61
CA LEU A 37 8.36 1.80 -15.39
C LEU A 37 8.05 1.89 -16.89
N ALA A 38 7.28 2.90 -17.31
CA ALA A 38 7.01 3.22 -18.70
C ALA A 38 8.20 3.97 -19.32
#